data_AF-A0A2V6PB00-F1
#
_entry.id   AF-A0A2V6PB00-F1
#
_cell.length_a   1.000
_cell.length_b   1.000
_cell.length_c   1.000
_cell.angle_alpha   90.00
_cell.angle_beta   90.00
_cell.angle_gamma   90.00
#
_symmetry.space_group_name_H-M   'P 1'
#
loop_
_entity.id
_entity.type
_entity.pdbx_description
1 polymer ?
#
loop_
_entity_poly.entity_id
_entity_poly.type
_entity_poly.pdbx_seq_one_letter_code
_entity_poly.pdbx_strand_id
1 'polypeptide(L)'
;VTLGVRGTLSCLDAATGRKLWRKDDFPGAWPRFFASSSPIVANGLCIAQLGGSGNGAIVAYDLPTGNEKWKWTGDAPGYASPVLMNVAGVSLIVTETEKNIVALSAADGKVLWEAPFAPQGMAYNAATPIVDGQTLIYCGQGRGAKAVKIEKQGDSVAAKELWSNAENAVQFNTPVLKSGLLFGLSQRGNFFCINARNGQTAWTDSTGGRGGFGSIVDAGSVLLALTPKSQLIAFEPSDKEYKELASIKVADTQTYAYPVVAGNRVYVKDQDSVILWTLE
;
A
#
# COMPACT_ATOMS: atom_id res chain seq x y z
N VAL A 1 -5.57 -5.78 -14.44
CA VAL A 1 -5.37 -7.14 -13.88
C VAL A 1 -5.98 -7.17 -12.49
N THR A 2 -6.65 -8.26 -12.10
CA THR A 2 -7.21 -8.43 -10.77
C THR A 2 -6.57 -9.63 -10.07
N LEU A 3 -6.39 -9.55 -8.75
CA LEU A 3 -5.96 -10.65 -7.90
C LEU A 3 -7.14 -11.10 -7.03
N GLY A 4 -7.52 -12.37 -7.15
CA GLY A 4 -8.52 -12.97 -6.28
C GLY A 4 -7.92 -13.32 -4.92
N VAL A 5 -8.77 -13.40 -3.90
CA VAL A 5 -8.38 -13.72 -2.51
C VAL A 5 -7.58 -15.03 -2.39
N ARG A 6 -7.79 -16.00 -3.29
CA ARG A 6 -7.04 -17.27 -3.32
C ARG A 6 -5.81 -17.27 -4.24
N GLY A 7 -5.28 -16.10 -4.60
CA GLY A 7 -4.07 -16.00 -5.43
C GLY A 7 -4.30 -16.13 -6.93
N THR A 8 -5.54 -16.28 -7.40
CA THR A 8 -5.83 -16.36 -8.83
C THR A 8 -5.71 -14.98 -9.49
N LEU A 9 -4.83 -14.84 -10.48
CA LEU A 9 -4.72 -13.63 -11.30
C LEU A 9 -5.63 -13.72 -12.54
N SER A 10 -6.32 -12.63 -12.85
CA SER A 10 -7.09 -12.51 -14.09
C SER A 10 -6.75 -11.21 -14.81
N CYS A 11 -6.39 -11.30 -16.08
CA CYS A 11 -6.26 -10.15 -16.96
C CYS A 11 -7.46 -10.08 -17.89
N LEU A 12 -8.06 -8.90 -17.91
CA LEU A 12 -9.25 -8.59 -18.70
C LEU A 12 -8.90 -7.38 -19.58
N ASP A 13 -9.43 -7.39 -20.79
CA ASP A 13 -9.50 -6.19 -21.62
C ASP A 13 -10.36 -5.14 -20.91
N ALA A 14 -9.82 -3.94 -20.71
CA ALA A 14 -10.47 -2.92 -19.89
C ALA A 14 -11.74 -2.35 -20.53
N ALA A 15 -11.84 -2.37 -21.86
CA ALA A 15 -12.99 -1.82 -22.58
C ALA A 15 -14.16 -2.81 -22.66
N THR A 16 -13.85 -4.10 -22.85
CA THR A 16 -14.84 -5.14 -23.14
C THR A 16 -15.09 -6.09 -21.98
N GLY A 17 -14.21 -6.11 -20.97
CA GLY A 17 -14.22 -7.09 -19.89
C GLY A 17 -13.83 -8.51 -20.33
N ARG A 18 -13.44 -8.70 -21.59
CA ARG A 18 -13.04 -10.01 -22.13
C ARG A 18 -11.77 -10.49 -21.43
N LYS A 19 -11.79 -11.73 -20.92
CA LYS A 19 -10.62 -12.38 -20.33
C LYS A 19 -9.53 -12.61 -21.37
N LEU A 20 -8.35 -12.02 -21.14
CA LEU A 20 -7.15 -12.24 -21.94
C LEU A 20 -6.42 -13.49 -21.47
N TRP A 21 -6.17 -13.58 -20.15
CA TRP A 21 -5.55 -14.74 -19.52
C TRP A 21 -5.95 -14.84 -18.05
N ARG A 22 -5.73 -16.02 -17.47
CA ARG A 22 -5.95 -16.32 -16.06
C ARG A 22 -4.87 -17.27 -15.56
N LYS A 23 -4.35 -17.02 -14.36
CA LYS A 23 -3.32 -17.83 -13.71
C LYS A 23 -3.77 -18.25 -12.33
N ASP A 24 -3.48 -19.50 -12.00
CA ASP A 24 -3.78 -20.11 -10.71
C ASP A 24 -2.60 -21.00 -10.30
N ASP A 25 -1.40 -20.41 -10.36
CA ASP A 25 -0.13 -21.13 -10.30
C ASP A 25 0.22 -21.60 -8.86
N PHE A 26 -0.56 -21.18 -7.86
CA PHE A 26 -0.37 -21.48 -6.43
C PHE A 26 -1.65 -22.05 -5.79
N PRO A 27 -2.22 -23.15 -6.32
CA PRO A 27 -3.47 -23.70 -5.80
C PRO A 27 -3.27 -24.17 -4.35
N GLY A 28 -4.18 -23.76 -3.47
CA GLY A 28 -4.12 -24.14 -2.05
C GLY A 28 -3.13 -23.34 -1.19
N ALA A 29 -2.37 -22.40 -1.79
CA ALA A 29 -1.37 -21.61 -1.08
C ALA A 29 -1.71 -20.12 -1.11
N TRP A 30 -2.01 -19.55 0.06
CA TRP A 30 -2.29 -18.12 0.26
C TRP A 30 -1.87 -17.68 1.67
N PRO A 31 -1.73 -16.37 1.93
CA PRO A 31 -1.50 -15.85 3.28
C PRO A 31 -2.66 -16.18 4.23
N ARG A 32 -2.44 -16.10 5.54
CA ARG A 32 -3.45 -16.42 6.58
C ARG A 32 -4.81 -15.74 6.35
N PHE A 33 -4.81 -14.47 5.94
CA PHE A 33 -6.02 -13.69 5.63
C PHE A 33 -6.23 -13.50 4.14
N PHE A 34 -5.81 -14.48 3.33
CA PHE A 34 -5.92 -14.45 1.88
C PHE A 34 -5.07 -13.35 1.24
N ALA A 35 -5.02 -13.32 -0.10
CA ALA A 35 -4.32 -12.28 -0.83
C ALA A 35 -5.12 -10.96 -0.81
N SER A 36 -4.43 -9.85 -0.56
CA SER A 36 -5.02 -8.50 -0.56
C SER A 36 -4.24 -7.47 -1.38
N SER A 37 -3.01 -7.81 -1.81
CA SER A 37 -2.15 -6.89 -2.53
C SER A 37 -2.67 -6.64 -3.95
N SER A 38 -2.47 -5.43 -4.46
CA SER A 38 -2.78 -5.11 -5.85
C SER A 38 -1.56 -5.41 -6.73
N PRO A 39 -1.69 -6.18 -7.82
CA PRO A 39 -0.60 -6.35 -8.78
C PRO A 39 -0.17 -5.00 -9.36
N ILE A 40 1.13 -4.80 -9.55
CA ILE A 40 1.65 -3.63 -10.25
C ILE A 40 1.80 -3.92 -11.74
N VAL A 41 1.33 -3.00 -12.57
CA VAL A 41 1.51 -3.04 -14.02
C VAL A 41 2.54 -1.98 -14.41
N ALA A 42 3.69 -2.41 -14.91
CA ALA A 42 4.78 -1.52 -15.31
C ALA A 42 5.59 -2.12 -16.46
N ASN A 43 5.99 -1.31 -17.43
CA ASN A 43 6.86 -1.70 -18.55
C ASN A 43 6.39 -2.97 -19.29
N GLY A 44 5.07 -3.12 -19.49
CA GLY A 44 4.50 -4.30 -20.15
C GLY A 44 4.46 -5.57 -19.30
N LEU A 45 4.79 -5.48 -18.00
CA LEU A 45 4.72 -6.59 -17.05
C LEU A 45 3.55 -6.38 -16.07
N CYS A 46 2.98 -7.49 -15.61
CA CYS A 46 2.14 -7.59 -14.42
C CYS A 46 2.93 -8.33 -13.33
N ILE A 47 3.22 -7.66 -12.22
CA ILE A 47 4.01 -8.22 -11.13
C ILE A 47 3.13 -8.36 -9.89
N ALA A 48 3.11 -9.56 -9.31
CA ALA A 48 2.23 -9.89 -8.19
C ALA A 48 2.94 -10.73 -7.12
N GLN A 49 2.55 -10.53 -5.86
CA GLN A 49 2.91 -11.42 -4.77
C GLN A 49 1.90 -12.57 -4.72
N LEU A 50 2.38 -13.82 -4.73
CA LEU A 50 1.56 -15.04 -4.82
C LEU A 50 2.04 -16.12 -3.85
N GLY A 51 1.18 -17.10 -3.60
CA GLY A 51 1.48 -18.23 -2.73
C GLY A 51 1.23 -17.94 -1.25
N GLY A 52 1.76 -18.81 -0.39
CA GLY A 52 1.52 -18.79 1.06
C GLY A 52 2.75 -19.23 1.85
N SER A 53 2.57 -19.52 3.14
CA SER A 53 3.68 -19.94 4.00
C SER A 53 4.38 -21.18 3.43
N GLY A 54 5.71 -21.09 3.25
CA GLY A 54 6.55 -22.14 2.68
C GLY A 54 6.57 -22.22 1.13
N ASN A 55 5.75 -21.44 0.43
CA ASN A 55 5.72 -21.40 -1.04
C ASN A 55 5.37 -19.99 -1.54
N GLY A 56 6.07 -18.98 -1.02
CA GLY A 56 5.88 -17.59 -1.41
C GLY A 56 6.65 -17.22 -2.67
N ALA A 57 6.07 -16.36 -3.50
CA ALA A 57 6.72 -15.88 -4.70
C ALA A 57 6.32 -14.45 -5.06
N ILE A 58 7.20 -13.79 -5.80
CA ILE A 58 6.90 -12.59 -6.57
C ILE A 58 7.13 -12.94 -8.03
N VAL A 59 6.08 -12.85 -8.84
CA VAL A 59 6.10 -13.32 -10.24
C VAL A 59 5.80 -12.15 -11.16
N ALA A 60 6.61 -12.01 -12.20
CA ALA A 60 6.32 -11.11 -13.32
C ALA A 60 5.78 -11.91 -14.50
N TYR A 61 4.63 -11.50 -14.96
CA TYR A 61 4.01 -11.99 -16.18
C TYR A 61 4.06 -10.92 -17.26
N ASP A 62 4.28 -11.35 -18.49
CA ASP A 62 4.01 -10.56 -19.68
C ASP A 62 2.54 -10.10 -19.68
N LEU A 63 2.29 -8.79 -19.70
CA LEU A 63 0.93 -8.26 -19.56
C LEU A 63 0.00 -8.72 -20.69
N PRO A 64 0.40 -8.75 -21.98
CA PRO A 64 -0.45 -9.24 -23.06
C PRO A 64 -0.75 -10.75 -22.99
N THR A 65 0.27 -11.58 -22.73
CA THR A 65 0.15 -13.04 -22.88
C THR A 65 -0.06 -13.80 -21.57
N GLY A 66 0.32 -13.21 -20.45
CA GLY A 66 0.35 -13.88 -19.15
C GLY A 66 1.50 -14.89 -19.01
N ASN A 67 2.48 -14.90 -19.93
CA ASN A 67 3.64 -15.78 -19.80
C ASN A 67 4.56 -15.29 -18.68
N GLU A 68 5.04 -16.20 -17.83
CA GLU A 68 6.03 -15.87 -16.82
C GLU A 68 7.31 -15.37 -17.48
N LYS A 69 7.83 -14.23 -17.00
CA LYS A 69 9.08 -13.62 -17.47
C LYS A 69 10.20 -13.85 -16.47
N TRP A 70 9.88 -13.72 -15.20
CA TRP A 70 10.76 -14.08 -14.10
C TRP A 70 9.93 -14.37 -12.85
N LYS A 71 10.55 -15.11 -11.93
CA LYS A 71 9.99 -15.46 -10.64
C LYS A 71 11.07 -15.38 -9.57
N TRP A 72 10.78 -14.63 -8.53
CA TRP A 72 11.49 -14.73 -7.27
C TRP A 72 10.72 -15.68 -6.35
N THR A 73 11.44 -16.57 -5.66
CA THR A 73 10.87 -17.50 -4.68
C THR A 73 11.47 -17.18 -3.30
N GLY A 74 10.63 -17.08 -2.28
CA GLY A 74 11.06 -16.74 -0.94
C GLY A 74 9.93 -16.75 0.07
N ASP A 75 9.93 -15.75 0.96
CA ASP A 75 8.90 -15.62 2.00
C ASP A 75 7.49 -15.46 1.41
N ALA A 76 6.49 -15.84 2.20
CA ALA A 76 5.10 -15.69 1.83
C ALA A 76 4.75 -14.21 1.54
N PRO A 77 3.71 -13.94 0.73
CA PRO A 77 3.26 -12.58 0.48
C PRO A 77 2.91 -11.82 1.78
N GLY A 78 3.27 -10.54 1.81
CA GLY A 78 2.65 -9.58 2.72
C GLY A 78 1.26 -9.16 2.21
N TYR A 79 0.59 -8.28 2.95
CA TYR A 79 -0.71 -7.71 2.54
C TYR A 79 -0.58 -6.36 1.83
N ALA A 80 0.62 -5.76 1.87
CA ALA A 80 0.99 -4.53 1.18
C ALA A 80 1.10 -4.74 -0.34
N SER A 81 0.78 -3.71 -1.13
CA SER A 81 0.99 -3.76 -2.57
C SER A 81 2.46 -3.46 -2.91
N PRO A 82 3.02 -4.07 -3.98
CA PRO A 82 4.31 -3.67 -4.51
C PRO A 82 4.26 -2.26 -5.10
N VAL A 83 5.38 -1.54 -5.02
CA VAL A 83 5.58 -0.22 -5.64
C VAL A 83 6.80 -0.20 -6.56
N LEU A 84 6.75 0.67 -7.56
CA LEU A 84 7.87 0.91 -8.47
C LEU A 84 8.74 2.03 -7.91
N MET A 85 10.05 1.82 -7.86
CA MET A 85 11.03 2.83 -7.48
C MET A 85 12.13 2.89 -8.54
N ASN A 86 12.61 4.09 -8.90
CA ASN A 86 13.76 4.24 -9.78
C ASN A 86 14.94 4.83 -9.00
N VAL A 87 16.09 4.16 -9.06
CA VAL A 87 17.32 4.61 -8.39
C VAL A 87 18.45 4.63 -9.41
N ALA A 88 18.84 5.83 -9.83
CA ALA A 88 19.91 6.04 -10.82
C ALA A 88 19.75 5.17 -12.08
N GLY A 89 18.53 5.10 -12.63
CA GLY A 89 18.19 4.32 -13.82
C GLY A 89 17.87 2.84 -13.57
N VAL A 90 18.07 2.34 -12.35
CA VAL A 90 17.68 0.98 -11.96
C VAL A 90 16.22 0.99 -11.51
N SER A 91 15.38 0.21 -12.19
CA SER A 91 13.97 0.04 -11.84
C SER A 91 13.81 -1.07 -10.81
N LEU A 92 13.22 -0.75 -9.67
CA LEU A 92 13.01 -1.64 -8.54
C LEU A 92 11.53 -1.89 -8.31
N ILE A 93 11.19 -3.13 -7.97
CA ILE A 93 9.93 -3.49 -7.33
C ILE A 93 10.19 -3.61 -5.84
N VAL A 94 9.59 -2.72 -5.06
CA VAL A 94 9.72 -2.73 -3.61
C VAL A 94 8.42 -3.23 -3.01
N THR A 95 8.50 -4.21 -2.11
CA THR A 95 7.31 -4.77 -1.47
C THR A 95 7.62 -5.38 -0.11
N GLU A 96 6.62 -5.40 0.75
CA GLU A 96 6.67 -6.16 2.00
C GLU A 96 6.21 -7.60 1.76
N THR A 97 7.01 -8.54 2.25
CA THR A 97 6.71 -9.96 2.38
C THR A 97 6.34 -10.28 3.84
N GLU A 98 6.07 -11.54 4.16
CA GLU A 98 5.76 -11.99 5.52
C GLU A 98 6.85 -11.61 6.54
N LYS A 99 8.12 -11.54 6.13
CA LYS A 99 9.25 -11.33 7.06
C LYS A 99 10.14 -10.15 6.71
N ASN A 100 10.09 -9.67 5.48
CA ASN A 100 11.06 -8.71 4.96
C ASN A 100 10.37 -7.59 4.19
N ILE A 101 11.07 -6.48 4.02
CA ILE A 101 10.85 -5.59 2.89
C ILE A 101 11.96 -5.86 1.88
N VAL A 102 11.59 -6.09 0.62
CA VAL A 102 12.53 -6.47 -0.45
C VAL A 102 12.47 -5.45 -1.58
N ALA A 103 13.61 -5.22 -2.22
CA ALA A 103 13.72 -4.49 -3.48
C ALA A 103 14.31 -5.43 -4.55
N LEU A 104 13.47 -5.81 -5.51
CA LEU A 104 13.84 -6.65 -6.64
C LEU A 104 14.11 -5.77 -7.86
N SER A 105 15.07 -6.15 -8.70
CA SER A 105 15.17 -5.63 -10.05
C SER A 105 13.89 -5.95 -10.83
N ALA A 106 13.26 -4.93 -11.40
CA ALA A 106 12.03 -5.10 -12.18
C ALA A 106 12.28 -5.87 -13.50
N ALA A 107 13.52 -5.91 -13.97
CA ALA A 107 13.89 -6.55 -15.24
C ALA A 107 13.96 -8.07 -15.15
N ASP A 108 14.46 -8.61 -14.05
CA ASP A 108 14.82 -10.03 -13.91
C ASP A 108 14.48 -10.65 -12.54
N GLY A 109 13.90 -9.87 -11.61
CA GLY A 109 13.50 -10.36 -10.29
C GLY A 109 14.67 -10.60 -9.33
N LYS A 110 15.90 -10.18 -9.66
CA LYS A 110 17.04 -10.31 -8.75
C LYS A 110 16.86 -9.43 -7.51
N VAL A 111 17.07 -9.97 -6.31
CA VAL A 111 17.10 -9.18 -5.07
C VAL A 111 18.30 -8.24 -5.10
N LEU A 112 18.04 -6.93 -5.00
CA LEU A 112 19.08 -5.90 -4.96
C LEU A 112 19.26 -5.31 -3.57
N TRP A 113 18.23 -5.41 -2.72
CA TRP A 113 18.28 -5.07 -1.30
C TRP A 113 17.13 -5.77 -0.55
N GLU A 114 17.36 -6.07 0.72
CA GLU A 114 16.32 -6.54 1.63
C GLU A 114 16.63 -6.09 3.06
N ALA A 115 15.59 -5.98 3.88
CA ALA A 115 15.72 -5.75 5.31
C ALA A 115 14.63 -6.50 6.09
N PRO A 116 14.93 -6.99 7.31
CA PRO A 116 13.93 -7.59 8.18
C PRO A 116 12.81 -6.61 8.52
N PHE A 117 11.57 -7.06 8.33
CA PHE A 117 10.37 -6.32 8.67
C PHE A 117 9.24 -7.24 9.14
N ALA A 118 9.58 -8.32 9.86
CA ALA A 118 8.61 -9.29 10.34
C ALA A 118 7.58 -8.66 11.32
N PRO A 119 6.31 -9.11 11.31
CA PRO A 119 5.32 -8.67 12.27
C PRO A 119 5.73 -8.95 13.72
N GLN A 120 5.29 -8.10 14.65
CA GLN A 120 5.49 -8.31 16.08
C GLN A 120 4.24 -8.94 16.72
N GLY A 121 4.39 -10.13 17.31
CA GLY A 121 3.27 -10.84 17.94
C GLY A 121 2.16 -11.18 16.95
N MET A 122 0.92 -10.78 17.26
CA MET A 122 -0.27 -11.00 16.41
C MET A 122 -0.50 -9.87 15.40
N ALA A 123 0.51 -9.03 15.16
CA ALA A 123 0.40 -7.89 14.26
C ALA A 123 0.27 -8.34 12.78
N TYR A 124 -0.43 -7.54 12.00
CA TYR A 124 -0.52 -7.67 10.55
C TYR A 124 -0.37 -6.30 9.90
N ASN A 125 0.08 -6.24 8.65
CA ASN A 125 0.34 -4.98 7.97
C ASN A 125 -0.06 -5.04 6.52
N ALA A 126 -0.88 -4.08 6.11
CA ALA A 126 -1.30 -3.85 4.74
C ALA A 126 -0.93 -2.44 4.26
N ALA A 127 0.05 -1.80 4.91
CA ALA A 127 0.55 -0.51 4.50
C ALA A 127 1.50 -0.67 3.32
N THR A 128 1.15 -0.09 2.18
CA THR A 128 1.97 -0.11 0.98
C THR A 128 3.16 0.85 1.17
N PRO A 129 4.41 0.45 0.84
CA PRO A 129 5.54 1.37 0.90
C PRO A 129 5.32 2.60 0.01
N ILE A 130 5.83 3.75 0.42
CA ILE A 130 5.68 5.04 -0.27
C ILE A 130 7.03 5.43 -0.83
N VAL A 131 7.06 5.87 -2.09
CA VAL A 131 8.28 6.28 -2.79
C VAL A 131 8.23 7.79 -3.05
N ASP A 132 9.30 8.49 -2.67
CA ASP A 132 9.53 9.90 -2.98
C ASP A 132 10.97 10.09 -3.50
N GLY A 133 11.12 10.04 -4.82
CA GLY A 133 12.42 10.00 -5.47
C GLY A 133 13.24 8.78 -5.02
N GLN A 134 14.34 9.03 -4.30
CA GLN A 134 15.20 8.00 -3.72
C GLN A 134 14.84 7.64 -2.27
N THR A 135 13.81 8.24 -1.71
CA THR A 135 13.34 7.95 -0.36
C THR A 135 12.24 6.89 -0.41
N LEU A 136 12.42 5.84 0.36
CA LEU A 136 11.43 4.81 0.62
C LEU A 136 10.92 4.98 2.05
N ILE A 137 9.61 5.16 2.22
CA ILE A 137 8.94 5.22 3.51
C ILE A 137 8.08 3.98 3.67
N TYR A 138 8.23 3.28 4.77
CA TYR A 138 7.41 2.10 5.08
C TYR A 138 7.02 2.11 6.55
N CYS A 139 5.83 1.61 6.83
CA CYS A 139 5.18 1.75 8.12
C CYS A 139 4.50 0.44 8.50
N GLY A 140 4.40 0.13 9.79
CA GLY A 140 3.61 -1.02 10.19
C GLY A 140 3.37 -1.17 11.67
N GLN A 141 2.38 -1.99 11.99
CA GLN A 141 1.88 -2.16 13.35
C GLN A 141 3.02 -2.64 14.28
N GLY A 142 3.18 -1.97 15.42
CA GLY A 142 4.27 -2.19 16.37
C GLY A 142 5.68 -1.74 15.91
N ARG A 143 5.83 -1.34 14.64
CA ARG A 143 7.14 -1.00 14.02
C ARG A 143 7.29 0.48 13.71
N GLY A 144 6.22 1.27 13.82
CA GLY A 144 6.24 2.70 13.55
C GLY A 144 6.32 3.02 12.06
N ALA A 145 6.85 4.19 11.72
CA ALA A 145 7.21 4.62 10.39
C ALA A 145 8.72 4.76 10.28
N LYS A 146 9.29 4.42 9.12
CA LYS A 146 10.72 4.58 8.83
C LYS A 146 10.91 5.12 7.42
N ALA A 147 11.87 6.01 7.25
CA ALA A 147 12.35 6.42 5.94
C ALA A 147 13.81 6.00 5.75
N VAL A 148 14.09 5.44 4.58
CA VAL A 148 15.43 5.12 4.12
C VAL A 148 15.67 5.76 2.76
N LYS A 149 16.89 6.21 2.52
CA LYS A 149 17.35 6.58 1.18
C LYS A 149 17.94 5.34 0.52
N ILE A 150 17.44 4.99 -0.67
CA ILE A 150 17.97 3.90 -1.48
C ILE A 150 18.91 4.49 -2.53
N GLU A 151 20.17 4.03 -2.52
CA GLU A 151 21.22 4.50 -3.42
C GLU A 151 21.86 3.33 -4.16
N LYS A 152 22.24 3.55 -5.42
CA LYS A 152 22.93 2.53 -6.22
C LYS A 152 24.33 2.29 -5.67
N GLN A 153 24.72 1.02 -5.53
CA GLN A 153 26.05 0.59 -5.12
C GLN A 153 26.53 -0.56 -6.01
N GLY A 154 27.24 -0.22 -7.10
CA GLY A 154 27.62 -1.21 -8.11
C GLY A 154 26.40 -1.89 -8.74
N ASP A 155 26.30 -3.21 -8.58
CA ASP A 155 25.20 -4.06 -9.07
C ASP A 155 24.08 -4.30 -8.03
N SER A 156 24.14 -3.63 -6.88
CA SER A 156 23.10 -3.68 -5.84
C SER A 156 22.61 -2.27 -5.49
N VAL A 157 21.72 -2.18 -4.51
CA VAL A 157 21.36 -0.92 -3.86
C VAL A 157 21.59 -1.01 -2.36
N ALA A 158 21.89 0.12 -1.74
CA ALA A 158 22.07 0.24 -0.30
C ALA A 158 21.00 1.17 0.28
N ALA A 159 20.53 0.84 1.48
CA ALA A 159 19.61 1.69 2.22
C ALA A 159 20.35 2.42 3.34
N LYS A 160 20.17 3.75 3.41
CA LYS A 160 20.61 4.57 4.52
C LYS A 160 19.39 5.09 5.27
N GLU A 161 19.30 4.80 6.57
CA GLU A 161 18.23 5.36 7.39
C GLU A 161 18.31 6.90 7.40
N LEU A 162 17.17 7.55 7.13
CA LEU A 162 17.01 8.98 7.23
C LEU A 162 16.38 9.36 8.58
N TRP A 163 15.33 8.64 8.97
CA TRP A 163 14.67 8.80 10.26
C TRP A 163 13.80 7.58 10.59
N SER A 164 13.44 7.46 11.86
CA SER A 164 12.46 6.51 12.38
C SER A 164 11.50 7.21 13.37
N ASN A 165 10.23 6.82 13.35
CA ASN A 165 9.17 7.33 14.22
C ASN A 165 8.40 6.14 14.82
N ALA A 166 8.59 5.88 16.12
CA ALA A 166 7.92 4.78 16.82
C ALA A 166 6.49 5.11 17.28
N GLU A 167 6.12 6.39 17.31
CA GLU A 167 4.86 6.87 17.87
C GLU A 167 3.65 6.51 16.99
N ASN A 168 3.83 6.68 15.68
CA ASN A 168 2.78 6.63 14.67
C ASN A 168 2.98 5.43 13.74
N ALA A 169 2.59 4.25 14.24
CA ALA A 169 2.46 3.03 13.45
C ALA A 169 1.07 2.96 12.79
N VAL A 170 0.99 2.45 11.57
CA VAL A 170 -0.27 2.10 10.87
C VAL A 170 -0.51 0.59 10.90
N GLN A 171 -1.66 0.12 10.40
CA GLN A 171 -1.96 -1.30 10.32
C GLN A 171 -2.62 -1.68 8.98
N PHE A 172 -3.83 -1.20 8.74
CA PHE A 172 -4.64 -1.54 7.56
C PHE A 172 -4.77 -0.40 6.56
N ASN A 173 -3.89 0.59 6.68
CA ASN A 173 -3.87 1.76 5.82
C ASN A 173 -2.44 2.19 5.47
N THR A 174 -2.33 2.94 4.39
CA THR A 174 -1.13 3.51 3.83
C THR A 174 -1.24 5.02 4.02
N PRO A 175 -0.29 5.65 4.73
CA PRO A 175 -0.25 7.11 4.82
C PRO A 175 -0.13 7.78 3.44
N VAL A 176 -0.61 9.01 3.35
CA VAL A 176 -0.48 9.86 2.17
C VAL A 176 0.69 10.82 2.37
N LEU A 177 1.67 10.77 1.47
CA LEU A 177 2.72 11.78 1.38
C LEU A 177 2.25 12.95 0.51
N LYS A 178 2.18 14.15 1.08
CA LYS A 178 1.78 15.36 0.36
C LYS A 178 2.60 16.55 0.84
N SER A 179 3.25 17.27 -0.08
CA SER A 179 4.01 18.49 0.21
C SER A 179 5.07 18.34 1.31
N GLY A 180 5.72 17.17 1.39
CA GLY A 180 6.73 16.87 2.43
C GLY A 180 6.16 16.50 3.81
N LEU A 181 4.86 16.25 3.89
CA LEU A 181 4.16 15.82 5.09
C LEU A 181 3.51 14.45 4.86
N LEU A 182 3.58 13.59 5.87
CA LEU A 182 3.01 12.25 5.84
C LEU A 182 1.78 12.20 6.75
N PHE A 183 0.61 12.06 6.15
CA PHE A 183 -0.68 12.02 6.83
C PHE A 183 -1.20 10.59 6.90
N GLY A 184 -1.59 10.11 8.07
CA GLY A 184 -2.05 8.74 8.21
C GLY A 184 -3.04 8.53 9.33
N LEU A 185 -3.56 7.30 9.40
CA LEU A 185 -4.39 6.82 10.49
C LEU A 185 -3.60 5.78 11.27
N SER A 186 -3.27 6.07 12.51
CA SER A 186 -2.50 5.14 13.34
C SER A 186 -3.28 3.86 13.65
N GLN A 187 -2.57 2.80 14.03
CA GLN A 187 -3.12 1.54 14.55
C GLN A 187 -4.08 1.77 15.75
N ARG A 188 -3.95 2.90 16.46
CA ARG A 188 -4.84 3.29 17.56
C ARG A 188 -6.10 4.02 17.11
N GLY A 189 -6.18 4.43 15.84
CA GLY A 189 -7.28 5.19 15.26
C GLY A 189 -7.10 6.71 15.30
N ASN A 190 -5.94 7.22 15.73
CA ASN A 190 -5.66 8.66 15.68
C ASN A 190 -5.20 9.05 14.27
N PHE A 191 -5.70 10.17 13.76
CA PHE A 191 -5.05 10.87 12.66
C PHE A 191 -3.70 11.42 13.12
N PHE A 192 -2.75 11.50 12.20
CA PHE A 192 -1.45 12.09 12.47
C PHE A 192 -0.91 12.80 11.25
N CYS A 193 0.01 13.74 11.50
CA CYS A 193 0.91 14.30 10.51
C CYS A 193 2.35 14.15 10.99
N ILE A 194 3.22 13.66 10.12
CA ILE A 194 4.67 13.59 10.34
C ILE A 194 5.36 14.48 9.30
N ASN A 195 6.36 15.24 9.71
CA ASN A 195 7.26 15.90 8.77
C ASN A 195 8.13 14.84 8.08
N ALA A 196 7.91 14.61 6.79
CA ALA A 196 8.54 13.51 6.06
C ALA A 196 10.06 13.70 5.85
N ARG A 197 10.61 14.89 6.13
CA ARG A 197 12.05 15.15 6.03
C ARG A 197 12.83 14.66 7.24
N ASN A 198 12.23 14.71 8.43
CA ASN A 198 12.92 14.43 9.69
C ASN A 198 12.20 13.43 10.60
N GLY A 199 11.02 12.95 10.21
CA GLY A 199 10.26 11.93 10.96
C GLY A 199 9.57 12.46 12.21
N GLN A 200 9.60 13.76 12.49
CA GLN A 200 8.97 14.33 13.68
C GLN A 200 7.45 14.41 13.51
N THR A 201 6.71 13.97 14.52
CA THR A 201 5.27 14.14 14.61
C THR A 201 4.94 15.63 14.73
N ALA A 202 4.19 16.17 13.77
CA ALA A 202 3.73 17.55 13.80
C ALA A 202 2.48 17.68 14.69
N TRP A 203 1.53 16.76 14.53
CA TRP A 203 0.35 16.66 15.39
C TRP A 203 -0.25 15.25 15.33
N THR A 204 -1.08 14.94 16.33
CA THR A 204 -1.97 13.78 16.36
C THR A 204 -3.36 14.20 16.82
N ASP A 205 -4.40 13.61 16.26
CA ASP A 205 -5.78 13.92 16.59
C ASP A 205 -6.63 12.65 16.73
N SER A 206 -7.54 12.63 17.71
CA SER A 206 -8.35 11.44 18.05
C SER A 206 -9.62 11.25 17.22
N THR A 207 -9.93 12.17 16.30
CA THR A 207 -11.15 12.17 15.48
C THR A 207 -11.28 10.92 14.60
N GLY A 208 -10.16 10.31 14.18
CA GLY A 208 -10.16 9.07 13.40
C GLY A 208 -10.79 7.85 14.12
N GLY A 209 -11.01 7.96 15.43
CA GLY A 209 -11.76 6.97 16.21
C GLY A 209 -10.88 5.85 16.76
N ARG A 210 -11.40 4.61 16.72
CA ARG A 210 -10.71 3.43 17.28
C ARG A 210 -10.51 2.37 16.20
N GLY A 211 -9.40 1.65 16.29
CA GLY A 211 -9.26 0.32 15.66
C GLY A 211 -8.40 0.23 14.42
N GLY A 212 -7.64 1.25 14.01
CA GLY A 212 -6.65 1.16 12.92
C GLY A 212 -7.19 0.88 11.51
N PHE A 213 -8.48 0.55 11.40
CA PHE A 213 -9.25 0.46 10.18
C PHE A 213 -9.59 1.87 9.68
N GLY A 214 -9.52 2.06 8.38
CA GLY A 214 -9.81 3.32 7.71
C GLY A 214 -8.82 3.56 6.57
N SER A 215 -8.98 4.67 5.87
CA SER A 215 -8.08 5.04 4.77
C SER A 215 -8.00 6.55 4.65
N ILE A 216 -6.87 7.04 4.12
CA ILE A 216 -6.70 8.44 3.75
C ILE A 216 -6.31 8.46 2.27
N VAL A 217 -6.92 9.34 1.49
CA VAL A 217 -6.60 9.55 0.08
C VAL A 217 -6.41 11.04 -0.21
N ASP A 218 -5.51 11.34 -1.14
CA ASP A 218 -5.33 12.71 -1.64
C ASP A 218 -6.44 13.07 -2.64
N ALA A 219 -7.17 14.14 -2.37
CA ALA A 219 -8.22 14.69 -3.23
C ALA A 219 -7.86 16.08 -3.79
N GLY A 220 -6.56 16.41 -3.85
CA GLY A 220 -6.07 17.66 -4.43
C GLY A 220 -5.90 18.74 -3.37
N SER A 221 -6.91 19.58 -3.14
CA SER A 221 -6.85 20.65 -2.13
C SER A 221 -7.03 20.15 -0.70
N VAL A 222 -7.68 19.00 -0.53
CA VAL A 222 -8.00 18.39 0.76
C VAL A 222 -7.53 16.94 0.79
N LEU A 223 -7.40 16.39 2.00
CA LEU A 223 -7.33 14.95 2.21
C LEU A 223 -8.70 14.42 2.59
N LEU A 224 -9.05 13.23 2.09
CA LEU A 224 -10.26 12.53 2.48
C LEU A 224 -9.90 11.33 3.36
N ALA A 225 -10.43 11.29 4.57
CA ALA A 225 -10.35 10.14 5.46
C ALA A 225 -11.68 9.38 5.50
N LEU A 226 -11.65 8.08 5.22
CA LEU A 226 -12.80 7.19 5.42
C LEU A 226 -12.58 6.37 6.69
N THR A 227 -13.45 6.58 7.67
CA THR A 227 -13.33 5.96 8.99
C THR A 227 -14.15 4.67 9.10
N PRO A 228 -13.92 3.81 10.12
CA PRO A 228 -14.70 2.57 10.32
C PRO A 228 -16.18 2.79 10.60
N LYS A 229 -16.58 4.02 10.96
CA LYS A 229 -17.97 4.42 11.18
C LYS A 229 -18.61 4.97 9.90
N SER A 230 -18.00 4.71 8.76
CA SER A 230 -18.48 5.12 7.44
C SER A 230 -18.66 6.63 7.33
N GLN A 231 -17.80 7.39 8.02
CA GLN A 231 -17.66 8.83 7.85
C GLN A 231 -16.58 9.10 6.82
N LEU A 232 -16.92 9.85 5.77
CA LEU A 232 -15.97 10.47 4.86
C LEU A 232 -15.71 11.90 5.33
N ILE A 233 -14.50 12.13 5.80
CA ILE A 233 -14.07 13.39 6.40
C ILE A 233 -13.11 14.09 5.44
N ALA A 234 -13.37 15.34 5.12
CA ALA A 234 -12.43 16.21 4.43
C ALA A 234 -11.67 17.06 5.44
N PHE A 235 -10.34 17.11 5.34
CA PHE A 235 -9.51 17.93 6.23
C PHE A 235 -8.35 18.60 5.47
N GLU A 236 -7.86 19.72 6.02
CA GLU A 236 -6.76 20.48 5.43
C GLU A 236 -5.40 19.75 5.59
N PRO A 237 -4.60 19.62 4.51
CA PRO A 237 -3.25 19.08 4.61
C PRO A 237 -2.28 20.13 5.18
N SER A 238 -2.22 20.22 6.51
CA SER A 238 -1.37 21.19 7.23
C SER A 238 -0.51 20.51 8.30
N ASP A 239 0.66 21.08 8.59
CA ASP A 239 1.54 20.66 9.69
C ASP A 239 1.23 21.38 11.02
N LYS A 240 0.27 22.31 11.04
CA LYS A 240 -0.04 23.11 12.24
C LYS A 240 -0.97 22.40 13.21
N GLU A 241 -2.06 21.86 12.69
CA GLU A 241 -3.07 21.12 13.44
C GLU A 241 -3.93 20.29 12.49
N TYR A 242 -4.70 19.36 13.04
CA TYR A 242 -5.81 18.76 12.33
C TYR A 242 -6.94 19.78 12.20
N LYS A 243 -7.36 20.07 10.97
CA LYS A 243 -8.49 20.96 10.70
C LYS A 243 -9.49 20.28 9.78
N GLU A 244 -10.56 19.77 10.38
CA GLU A 244 -11.73 19.26 9.67
C GLU A 244 -12.43 20.37 8.92
N LEU A 245 -12.84 20.07 7.68
CA LEU A 245 -13.60 20.97 6.81
C LEU A 245 -15.05 20.53 6.66
N ALA A 246 -15.25 19.22 6.53
CA ALA A 246 -16.56 18.61 6.38
C ALA A 246 -16.50 17.13 6.77
N SER A 247 -17.65 16.59 7.18
CA SER A 247 -17.81 15.18 7.49
C SER A 247 -19.22 14.74 7.11
N ILE A 248 -19.32 13.63 6.38
CA ILE A 248 -20.59 13.04 5.95
C ILE A 248 -20.61 11.53 6.18
N LYS A 249 -21.76 10.99 6.59
CA LYS A 249 -22.00 9.54 6.61
C LYS A 249 -22.23 9.05 5.19
N VAL A 250 -21.39 8.13 4.72
CA VAL A 250 -21.39 7.69 3.30
C VAL A 250 -21.89 6.27 3.06
N ALA A 251 -22.11 5.49 4.13
CA ALA A 251 -22.67 4.15 4.07
C ALA A 251 -23.31 3.77 5.41
N ASP A 252 -24.18 2.75 5.38
CA ASP A 252 -24.84 2.23 6.58
C ASP A 252 -24.09 1.07 7.25
N THR A 253 -23.26 0.35 6.49
CA THR A 253 -22.39 -0.72 7.00
C THR A 253 -20.92 -0.31 6.93
N GLN A 254 -20.03 -1.13 7.50
CA GLN A 254 -18.61 -0.81 7.62
C GLN A 254 -17.93 -0.68 6.25
N THR A 255 -17.08 0.34 6.13
CA THR A 255 -16.28 0.60 4.93
C THR A 255 -14.81 0.31 5.19
N TYR A 256 -14.30 -0.82 4.68
CA TYR A 256 -12.88 -1.21 4.82
C TYR A 256 -12.05 -1.00 3.56
N ALA A 257 -12.70 -0.85 2.40
CA ALA A 257 -12.02 -0.51 1.17
C ALA A 257 -11.69 0.98 1.12
N TYR A 258 -10.63 1.34 0.40
CA TYR A 258 -10.32 2.74 0.11
C TYR A 258 -11.45 3.36 -0.73
N PRO A 259 -11.83 4.62 -0.45
CA PRO A 259 -12.66 5.37 -1.38
C PRO A 259 -11.87 5.62 -2.67
N VAL A 260 -12.56 5.60 -3.81
CA VAL A 260 -11.96 5.96 -5.10
C VAL A 260 -12.44 7.34 -5.49
N VAL A 261 -11.51 8.29 -5.58
CA VAL A 261 -11.78 9.67 -6.01
C VAL A 261 -11.54 9.77 -7.52
N ALA A 262 -12.53 10.29 -8.26
CA ALA A 262 -12.50 10.45 -9.70
C ALA A 262 -13.15 11.77 -10.13
N GLY A 263 -12.38 12.85 -10.10
CA GLY A 263 -12.90 14.21 -10.27
C GLY A 263 -13.75 14.60 -9.06
N ASN A 264 -14.98 15.03 -9.28
CA ASN A 264 -15.94 15.33 -8.21
C ASN A 264 -16.75 14.11 -7.74
N ARG A 265 -16.37 12.89 -8.16
CA ARG A 265 -17.04 11.65 -7.78
C ARG A 265 -16.21 10.87 -6.78
N VAL A 266 -16.87 10.32 -5.77
CA VAL A 266 -16.25 9.44 -4.77
C VAL A 266 -17.03 8.12 -4.71
N TYR A 267 -16.36 7.02 -5.01
CA TYR A 267 -16.93 5.68 -4.87
C TYR A 267 -16.55 5.10 -3.53
N VAL A 268 -17.55 4.67 -2.76
CA VAL A 268 -17.37 4.07 -1.44
C VAL A 268 -17.95 2.66 -1.48
N LYS A 269 -17.16 1.67 -1.06
CA LYS A 269 -17.62 0.29 -0.94
C LYS A 269 -17.83 -0.03 0.54
N ASP A 270 -19.04 -0.46 0.86
CA ASP A 270 -19.38 -1.00 2.16
C ASP A 270 -19.41 -2.55 2.10
N GLN A 271 -20.10 -3.19 3.04
CA GLN A 271 -20.18 -4.64 3.08
C GLN A 271 -20.92 -5.21 1.85
N ASP A 272 -22.00 -4.55 1.42
CA ASP A 272 -23.00 -5.12 0.53
C ASP A 272 -23.10 -4.38 -0.81
N SER A 273 -22.52 -3.18 -0.92
CA SER A 273 -22.74 -2.28 -2.05
C SER A 273 -21.51 -1.42 -2.40
N VAL A 274 -21.56 -0.83 -3.60
CA VAL A 274 -20.68 0.27 -4.02
C VAL A 274 -21.55 1.48 -4.30
N ILE A 275 -21.32 2.56 -3.57
CA ILE A 275 -22.12 3.78 -3.56
C ILE A 275 -21.32 4.89 -4.25
N LEU A 276 -21.96 5.63 -5.15
CA LEU A 276 -21.39 6.81 -5.78
C LEU A 276 -21.89 8.07 -5.05
N TRP A 277 -20.96 8.87 -4.56
CA TRP A 277 -21.19 10.23 -4.07
C TRP A 277 -20.68 11.23 -5.12
N THR A 278 -21.45 12.30 -5.36
CA THR A 278 -21.03 13.42 -6.21
C THR A 278 -20.90 14.65 -5.33
N LEU A 279 -19.73 15.29 -5.37
CA LEU A 279 -19.41 16.51 -4.64
C LEU A 279 -19.78 17.71 -5.52
N GLU A 280 -20.52 18.65 -4.95
CA GLU A 280 -20.93 19.93 -5.58
C GLU A 280 -20.05 21.08 -5.10
#